data_AF-A0A096FM25-F1
#
_entry.id   AF-A0A096FM25-F1
#
_cell.length_a   1.000
_cell.length_b   1.000
_cell.length_c   1.000
_cell.angle_alpha   90.00
_cell.angle_beta   90.00
_cell.angle_gamma   90.00
#
_symmetry.space_group_name_H-M   'P 1'
#
loop_
_entity.id
_entity.type
_entity.pdbx_description
1 polymer ?
#
loop_
_entity_poly.entity_id
_entity_poly.type
_entity_poly.pdbx_seq_one_letter_code
_entity_poly.pdbx_strand_id
1 'polypeptide(L)'
;MNHDLLEDSAWRGPLLLAMQRAILTEFTAADWREIGYETGLQDYITKHPRLLRSLSWNDADYSNHVFAVLEHFSRQDIQALVAVIQHPKIRPHLERDQPGKLISMGYQAGHVPPVAQHISASEAVRLALADADNLLATSGAPSTIDRLHTAMHGYLKTMCQESGIELPDGATLTVAYKALRAQHPALQSLGNHDGDIGKILAPFAAVLDAINTLRNHGSIAHPNESIVGTPEAALVVNAVRTMFHYLNQKLRPSS
;
A
#
# COMPACT_ATOMS: atom_id res chain seq x y z
N MET A 1 -2.11 14.97 -21.33
CA MET A 1 -1.37 13.75 -21.69
C MET A 1 -0.93 13.85 -23.14
N ASN A 2 0.26 13.38 -23.50
CA ASN A 2 0.81 13.34 -24.85
C ASN A 2 0.74 11.90 -25.39
N HIS A 3 -0.40 11.52 -25.98
CA HIS A 3 -0.61 10.16 -26.48
C HIS A 3 -0.06 9.93 -27.89
N ASP A 4 0.35 10.99 -28.60
CA ASP A 4 0.92 10.92 -29.95
C ASP A 4 2.22 10.11 -29.98
N LEU A 5 2.91 10.02 -28.84
CA LEU A 5 4.09 9.15 -28.66
C LEU A 5 3.79 7.66 -28.90
N LEU A 6 2.54 7.22 -28.72
CA LEU A 6 2.12 5.84 -28.96
C LEU A 6 1.98 5.51 -30.45
N GLU A 7 2.06 6.49 -31.35
CA GLU A 7 2.08 6.24 -32.80
C GLU A 7 3.44 5.72 -33.28
N ASP A 8 4.53 6.13 -32.61
CA ASP A 8 5.87 5.63 -32.89
C ASP A 8 6.04 4.18 -32.39
N SER A 9 6.17 3.25 -33.34
CA SER A 9 6.34 1.82 -33.09
C SER A 9 7.58 1.48 -32.25
N ALA A 10 8.71 2.17 -32.47
CA ALA A 10 9.94 1.95 -31.71
C ALA A 10 9.78 2.51 -30.30
N TRP A 11 9.09 3.64 -30.17
CA TRP A 11 8.82 4.24 -28.88
C TRP A 11 7.84 3.40 -28.04
N ARG A 12 6.76 2.89 -28.61
CA ARG A 12 5.72 2.14 -27.85
C ARG A 12 6.10 0.69 -27.52
N GLY A 13 7.04 0.09 -28.23
CA GLY A 13 7.42 -1.32 -28.06
C GLY A 13 7.65 -1.77 -26.60
N PRO A 14 8.48 -1.06 -25.81
CA PRO A 14 8.70 -1.40 -24.41
C PRO A 14 7.43 -1.34 -23.54
N LEU A 15 6.48 -0.43 -23.85
CA LEU A 15 5.20 -0.37 -23.14
C LEU A 15 4.32 -1.58 -23.48
N LEU A 16 4.29 -2.03 -24.74
CA LEU A 16 3.54 -3.23 -25.13
C LEU A 16 4.08 -4.48 -24.40
N LEU A 17 5.40 -4.61 -24.26
CA LEU A 17 6.01 -5.70 -23.49
C LEU A 17 5.62 -5.65 -22.00
N ALA A 18 5.66 -4.46 -21.39
CA ALA A 18 5.31 -4.30 -19.98
C ALA A 18 3.82 -4.54 -19.73
N MET A 19 2.94 -4.03 -20.60
CA MET A 19 1.50 -4.30 -20.57
C MET A 19 1.22 -5.80 -20.69
N GLN A 20 1.88 -6.50 -21.62
CA GLN A 20 1.69 -7.93 -21.82
C GLN A 20 2.04 -8.72 -20.54
N ARG A 21 3.17 -8.42 -19.89
CA ARG A 21 3.56 -9.07 -18.64
C ARG A 21 2.58 -8.80 -17.49
N ALA A 22 2.11 -7.57 -17.37
CA ALA A 22 1.11 -7.19 -16.37
C ALA A 22 -0.23 -7.92 -16.60
N ILE A 23 -0.73 -7.92 -17.84
CA ILE A 23 -1.96 -8.62 -18.22
C ILE A 23 -1.87 -10.13 -17.93
N LEU A 24 -0.74 -10.76 -18.23
CA LEU A 24 -0.52 -12.18 -17.94
C LEU A 24 -0.62 -12.52 -16.44
N THR A 25 -0.36 -11.55 -15.57
CA THR A 25 -0.38 -11.74 -14.11
C THR A 25 -1.75 -11.37 -13.51
N GLU A 26 -2.39 -10.31 -14.01
CA GLU A 26 -3.48 -9.63 -13.31
C GLU A 26 -4.86 -9.76 -13.97
N PHE A 27 -4.93 -9.99 -15.29
CA PHE A 27 -6.19 -9.93 -16.03
C PHE A 27 -7.01 -11.20 -15.91
N THR A 28 -8.31 -11.01 -15.69
CA THR A 28 -9.35 -12.01 -15.82
C THR A 28 -10.16 -11.80 -17.10
N ALA A 29 -11.06 -12.74 -17.40
CA ALA A 29 -12.01 -12.56 -18.51
C ALA A 29 -12.95 -11.36 -18.30
N ALA A 30 -13.17 -10.89 -17.06
CA ALA A 30 -13.97 -9.70 -16.79
C ALA A 30 -13.22 -8.42 -17.19
N ASP A 31 -11.93 -8.31 -16.84
CA ASP A 31 -11.10 -7.14 -17.19
C ASP A 31 -10.99 -6.96 -18.72
N TRP A 32 -10.86 -8.06 -19.46
CA TRP A 32 -10.90 -8.00 -20.93
C TRP A 32 -12.23 -7.46 -21.47
N ARG A 33 -13.36 -7.87 -20.87
CA ARG A 33 -14.67 -7.38 -21.29
C ARG A 33 -14.83 -5.90 -20.95
N GLU A 34 -14.36 -5.47 -19.78
CA GLU A 34 -14.36 -4.06 -19.35
C GLU A 34 -13.63 -3.17 -20.36
N ILE A 35 -12.38 -3.53 -20.73
CA ILE A 35 -11.65 -2.84 -21.80
C ILE A 35 -12.45 -2.81 -23.11
N GLY A 36 -13.10 -3.91 -23.46
CA GLY A 36 -13.94 -3.97 -24.66
C GLY A 36 -15.14 -3.03 -24.63
N TYR A 37 -15.77 -2.86 -23.47
CA TYR A 37 -16.88 -1.92 -23.31
C TYR A 37 -16.40 -0.46 -23.30
N GLU A 38 -15.29 -0.16 -22.62
CA GLU A 38 -14.73 1.20 -22.54
C GLU A 38 -14.26 1.71 -23.90
N THR A 39 -13.74 0.81 -24.74
CA THR A 39 -13.14 1.16 -26.04
C THR A 39 -14.07 0.90 -27.24
N GLY A 40 -15.25 0.31 -27.00
CA GLY A 40 -16.14 -0.14 -28.08
C GLY A 40 -15.64 -1.36 -28.86
N LEU A 41 -14.54 -1.99 -28.43
CA LEU A 41 -13.95 -3.18 -29.06
C LEU A 41 -14.48 -4.51 -28.47
N GLN A 42 -15.62 -4.47 -27.79
CA GLN A 42 -16.26 -5.65 -27.19
C GLN A 42 -16.39 -6.81 -28.18
N ASP A 43 -16.83 -6.52 -29.40
CA ASP A 43 -17.02 -7.52 -30.46
C ASP A 43 -15.70 -8.19 -30.84
N TYR A 44 -14.62 -7.43 -30.94
CA TYR A 44 -13.29 -7.97 -31.22
C TYR A 44 -12.81 -8.88 -30.08
N ILE A 45 -12.92 -8.43 -28.83
CA ILE A 45 -12.44 -9.17 -27.65
C ILE A 45 -13.25 -10.47 -27.44
N THR A 46 -14.57 -10.40 -27.55
CA THR A 46 -15.46 -11.55 -27.31
C THR A 46 -15.42 -12.56 -28.45
N LYS A 47 -15.24 -12.11 -29.70
CA LYS A 47 -15.12 -13.00 -30.87
C LYS A 47 -13.67 -13.43 -31.14
N HIS A 48 -12.69 -12.93 -30.39
CA HIS A 48 -11.31 -13.35 -30.55
C HIS A 48 -11.20 -14.86 -30.28
N PRO A 49 -10.71 -15.67 -31.24
CA PRO A 49 -10.90 -17.12 -31.25
C PRO A 49 -10.25 -17.83 -30.06
N ARG A 50 -9.20 -17.25 -29.49
CA ARG A 50 -8.39 -17.87 -28.44
C ARG A 50 -8.14 -17.02 -27.20
N LEU A 51 -8.57 -15.76 -27.13
CA LEU A 51 -8.12 -14.87 -26.05
C LEU A 51 -8.69 -15.30 -24.69
N LEU A 52 -10.02 -15.28 -24.58
CA LEU A 52 -10.71 -15.65 -23.34
C LEU A 52 -10.62 -17.16 -23.05
N ARG A 53 -10.55 -17.97 -24.11
CA ARG A 53 -10.44 -19.43 -24.01
C ARG A 53 -9.08 -19.83 -23.44
N SER A 54 -7.98 -19.35 -24.02
CA SER A 54 -6.62 -19.62 -23.55
C SER A 54 -6.41 -19.08 -22.14
N LEU A 55 -6.99 -17.92 -21.80
CA LEU A 55 -7.00 -17.43 -20.41
C LEU A 55 -7.73 -18.39 -19.46
N SER A 56 -8.93 -18.84 -19.82
CA SER A 56 -9.74 -19.71 -18.96
C SER A 56 -9.12 -21.09 -18.71
N TRP A 57 -8.34 -21.58 -19.69
CA TRP A 57 -7.70 -22.90 -19.62
C TRP A 57 -6.22 -22.82 -19.26
N ASN A 58 -5.70 -21.61 -19.02
CA ASN A 58 -4.28 -21.34 -18.76
C ASN A 58 -3.37 -21.95 -19.84
N ASP A 59 -3.77 -21.83 -21.11
CA ASP A 59 -3.03 -22.35 -22.26
C ASP A 59 -1.70 -21.59 -22.43
N ALA A 60 -0.62 -22.30 -22.78
CA ALA A 60 0.71 -21.71 -22.98
C ALA A 60 0.75 -20.64 -24.09
N ASP A 61 -0.21 -20.67 -25.03
CA ASP A 61 -0.33 -19.73 -26.14
C ASP A 61 -1.01 -18.41 -25.77
N TYR A 62 -1.56 -18.27 -24.55
CA TYR A 62 -2.28 -17.07 -24.13
C TYR A 62 -1.46 -15.79 -24.29
N SER A 63 -0.16 -15.86 -23.98
CA SER A 63 0.80 -14.75 -24.13
C SER A 63 0.88 -14.18 -25.55
N ASN A 64 0.73 -15.03 -26.57
CA ASN A 64 0.72 -14.62 -27.97
C ASN A 64 -0.59 -13.92 -28.34
N HIS A 65 -1.71 -14.36 -27.77
CA HIS A 65 -3.01 -13.75 -27.99
C HIS A 65 -3.14 -12.37 -27.32
N VAL A 66 -2.55 -12.20 -26.13
CA VAL A 66 -2.43 -10.87 -25.50
C VAL A 66 -1.66 -9.91 -26.41
N PHE A 67 -0.53 -10.34 -26.99
CA PHE A 67 0.22 -9.50 -27.93
C PHE A 67 -0.58 -9.16 -29.18
N ALA A 68 -1.27 -10.13 -29.78
CA ALA A 68 -2.10 -9.89 -30.96
C ALA A 68 -3.18 -8.83 -30.70
N VAL A 69 -3.78 -8.81 -29.50
CA VAL A 69 -4.76 -7.80 -29.10
C VAL A 69 -4.12 -6.43 -28.91
N LEU A 70 -2.99 -6.34 -28.21
CA LEU A 70 -2.27 -5.08 -28.03
C LEU A 70 -1.77 -4.49 -29.37
N GLU A 71 -1.31 -5.34 -30.28
CA GLU A 71 -0.98 -4.93 -31.64
C GLU A 71 -2.19 -4.42 -32.41
N HIS A 72 -3.34 -5.09 -32.27
CA HIS A 72 -4.60 -4.65 -32.89
C HIS A 72 -5.00 -3.25 -32.39
N PHE A 73 -4.96 -3.03 -31.06
CA PHE A 73 -5.19 -1.71 -30.46
C PHE A 73 -4.25 -0.67 -31.06
N SER A 74 -2.95 -0.99 -31.14
CA SER A 74 -1.93 -0.08 -31.68
C SER A 74 -2.12 0.33 -33.14
N ARG A 75 -2.92 -0.42 -33.91
CA ARG A 75 -3.18 -0.20 -35.35
C ARG A 75 -4.55 0.42 -35.62
N GLN A 76 -5.56 0.08 -34.81
CA GLN A 76 -6.96 0.43 -35.07
C GLN A 76 -7.45 1.55 -34.16
N ASP A 77 -7.06 1.54 -32.89
CA ASP A 77 -7.50 2.54 -31.94
C ASP A 77 -6.47 2.73 -30.82
N ILE A 78 -5.73 3.83 -30.89
CA ILE A 78 -4.73 4.17 -29.89
C ILE A 78 -5.36 4.48 -28.53
N GLN A 79 -6.62 4.89 -28.48
CA GLN A 79 -7.35 5.09 -27.22
C GLN A 79 -7.56 3.77 -26.48
N ALA A 80 -7.61 2.64 -27.19
CA ALA A 80 -7.63 1.33 -26.55
C ALA A 80 -6.32 0.99 -25.82
N LEU A 81 -5.16 1.42 -26.35
CA LEU A 81 -3.90 1.32 -25.60
C LEU A 81 -3.89 2.25 -24.38
N VAL A 82 -4.42 3.47 -24.53
CA VAL A 82 -4.55 4.43 -23.42
C VAL A 82 -5.42 3.85 -22.30
N ALA A 83 -6.53 3.19 -22.64
CA ALA A 83 -7.39 2.52 -21.68
C ALA A 83 -6.64 1.41 -20.93
N VAL A 84 -5.87 0.58 -21.63
CA VAL A 84 -5.01 -0.45 -21.00
C VAL A 84 -3.95 0.18 -20.09
N ILE A 85 -3.31 1.28 -20.51
CA ILE A 85 -2.32 2.01 -19.69
C ILE A 85 -2.96 2.57 -18.42
N GLN A 86 -4.19 3.06 -18.50
CA GLN A 86 -4.93 3.66 -17.38
C GLN A 86 -5.58 2.63 -16.46
N HIS A 87 -5.73 1.38 -16.92
CA HIS A 87 -6.40 0.34 -16.18
C HIS A 87 -5.77 0.14 -14.78
N PRO A 88 -6.56 0.12 -13.69
CA PRO A 88 -6.04 0.10 -12.31
C PRO A 88 -5.08 -1.05 -11.99
N LYS A 89 -5.27 -2.21 -12.64
CA LYS A 89 -4.37 -3.38 -12.49
C LYS A 89 -3.09 -3.31 -13.33
N ILE A 90 -3.04 -2.48 -14.37
CA ILE A 90 -1.90 -2.41 -15.29
C ILE A 90 -1.01 -1.22 -14.98
N ARG A 91 -1.63 -0.07 -14.69
CA ARG A 91 -0.93 1.19 -14.41
C ARG A 91 0.21 1.06 -13.38
N PRO A 92 0.03 0.38 -12.22
CA PRO A 92 1.11 0.23 -11.24
C PRO A 92 2.32 -0.56 -11.77
N HIS A 93 2.10 -1.52 -12.66
CA HIS A 93 3.17 -2.30 -13.28
C HIS A 93 3.96 -1.45 -14.28
N LEU A 94 3.26 -0.60 -15.05
CA LEU A 94 3.90 0.32 -15.99
C LEU A 94 4.67 1.43 -15.27
N GLU A 95 4.16 1.92 -14.14
CA GLU A 95 4.84 2.88 -13.27
C GLU A 95 6.14 2.30 -12.70
N ARG A 96 6.16 1.01 -12.39
CA ARG A 96 7.37 0.30 -11.94
C ARG A 96 8.34 0.02 -13.09
N ASP A 97 7.86 -0.51 -14.21
CA ASP A 97 8.71 -1.10 -15.25
C ASP A 97 9.12 -0.10 -16.35
N GLN A 98 8.30 0.93 -16.60
CA GLN A 98 8.51 1.94 -17.66
C GLN A 98 8.19 3.40 -17.20
N PRO A 99 8.67 3.87 -16.04
CA PRO A 99 8.29 5.17 -15.48
C PRO A 99 8.60 6.35 -16.41
N GLY A 100 9.76 6.34 -17.06
CA GLY A 100 10.17 7.42 -17.96
C GLY A 100 9.22 7.62 -19.14
N LYS A 101 8.61 6.53 -19.64
CA LYS A 101 7.66 6.59 -20.76
C LYS A 101 6.32 7.19 -20.35
N LEU A 102 5.81 6.82 -19.16
CA LEU A 102 4.60 7.41 -18.62
C LEU A 102 4.76 8.93 -18.38
N ILE A 103 5.91 9.33 -17.82
CA ILE A 103 6.24 10.75 -17.60
C ILE A 103 6.23 11.51 -18.93
N SER A 104 6.85 10.98 -19.98
CA SER A 104 6.85 11.65 -21.30
C SER A 104 5.46 11.71 -21.97
N MET A 105 4.57 10.76 -21.66
CA MET A 105 3.16 10.83 -22.04
C MET A 105 2.36 11.82 -21.20
N GLY A 106 3.00 12.59 -20.31
CA GLY A 106 2.35 13.58 -19.46
C GLY A 106 1.49 12.98 -18.36
N TYR A 107 1.64 11.68 -18.08
CA TYR A 107 1.14 11.10 -16.85
C TYR A 107 2.03 11.64 -15.74
N GLN A 108 1.50 12.62 -14.98
CA GLN A 108 2.06 12.88 -13.67
C GLN A 108 1.95 11.56 -12.90
N ALA A 109 3.07 11.09 -12.35
CA ALA A 109 3.09 9.92 -11.49
C ALA A 109 2.24 10.21 -10.25
N GLY A 110 0.93 10.06 -10.38
CA GLY A 110 0.01 9.92 -9.28
C GLY A 110 0.32 8.57 -8.67
N HIS A 111 1.14 8.60 -7.61
CA HIS A 111 1.94 7.49 -7.10
C HIS A 111 3.12 7.11 -8.00
N VAL A 112 4.21 7.86 -7.83
CA VAL A 112 5.51 7.21 -7.69
C VAL A 112 5.30 6.10 -6.64
N PRO A 113 5.38 4.77 -6.93
CA PRO A 113 5.85 3.90 -5.87
C PRO A 113 7.20 4.51 -5.53
N PRO A 114 7.43 4.93 -4.28
CA PRO A 114 8.68 5.57 -3.93
C PRO A 114 9.76 4.72 -4.61
N VAL A 115 10.67 5.35 -5.38
CA VAL A 115 12.06 4.89 -5.29
C VAL A 115 12.17 4.58 -3.82
N ALA A 116 12.35 3.33 -3.43
CA ALA A 116 12.44 3.00 -2.03
C ALA A 116 13.73 3.70 -1.51
N GLN A 117 13.68 5.02 -1.30
CA GLN A 117 13.81 5.57 0.01
C GLN A 117 13.03 4.58 0.85
N HIS A 118 13.76 3.60 1.39
CA HIS A 118 13.31 2.85 2.52
C HIS A 118 13.05 3.92 3.57
N ILE A 119 11.84 4.51 3.53
CA ILE A 119 11.37 5.43 4.54
C ILE A 119 11.46 4.56 5.78
N SER A 120 12.42 4.89 6.64
CA SER A 120 12.65 4.11 7.84
C SER A 120 11.32 3.94 8.57
N ALA A 121 11.13 2.84 9.29
CA ALA A 121 9.88 2.63 10.00
C ALA A 121 9.57 3.79 10.97
N SER A 122 10.63 4.43 11.52
CA SER A 122 10.50 5.67 12.29
C SER A 122 9.96 6.86 11.48
N GLU A 123 10.39 7.00 10.22
CA GLU A 123 9.94 8.09 9.37
C GLU A 123 8.49 7.89 8.91
N ALA A 124 8.06 6.65 8.68
CA ALA A 124 6.65 6.34 8.42
C ALA A 124 5.75 6.77 9.59
N VAL A 125 6.18 6.60 10.84
CA VAL A 125 5.44 7.06 12.02
C VAL A 125 5.46 8.59 12.13
N ARG A 126 6.58 9.27 11.82
CA ARG A 126 6.63 10.74 11.82
C ARG A 126 5.64 11.34 10.82
N LEU A 127 5.59 10.80 9.61
CA LEU A 127 4.64 11.23 8.59
C LEU A 127 3.20 10.99 9.05
N ALA A 128 2.88 9.80 9.56
CA ALA A 128 1.54 9.51 10.09
C ALA A 128 1.13 10.45 11.24
N LEU A 129 2.06 10.84 12.12
CA LEU A 129 1.82 11.79 13.20
C LEU A 129 1.68 13.24 12.71
N ALA A 130 2.35 13.62 11.62
CA ALA A 130 2.23 14.94 10.99
C ALA A 130 0.90 15.05 10.22
N ASP A 131 0.48 13.97 9.57
CA ASP A 131 -0.78 13.89 8.84
C ASP A 131 -2.01 13.90 9.76
N ALA A 132 -1.85 13.48 11.02
CA ALA A 132 -2.95 13.22 11.94
C ALA A 132 -3.90 14.42 12.13
N ASP A 133 -3.37 15.64 12.28
CA ASP A 133 -4.21 16.83 12.48
C ASP A 133 -5.05 17.15 11.24
N ASN A 134 -4.47 16.98 10.04
CA ASN A 134 -5.20 17.14 8.78
C ASN A 134 -6.24 16.03 8.60
N LEU A 135 -5.88 14.77 8.86
CA LEU A 135 -6.78 13.63 8.74
C LEU A 135 -7.99 13.73 9.68
N LEU A 136 -7.80 14.24 10.90
CA LEU A 136 -8.90 14.49 11.82
C LEU A 136 -9.89 15.51 11.26
N ALA A 137 -9.38 16.57 10.62
CA ALA A 137 -10.22 17.62 10.04
C ALA A 137 -10.91 17.18 8.74
N THR A 138 -10.25 16.39 7.89
CA THR A 138 -10.75 16.07 6.54
C THR A 138 -11.45 14.72 6.44
N SER A 139 -11.03 13.73 7.23
CA SER A 139 -11.34 12.31 7.04
C SER A 139 -11.79 11.60 8.32
N GLY A 140 -11.85 12.34 9.43
CA GLY A 140 -12.37 11.90 10.71
C GLY A 140 -11.44 10.97 11.51
N ALA A 141 -11.92 10.61 12.70
CA ALA A 141 -11.21 9.78 13.66
C ALA A 141 -10.85 8.37 13.12
N PRO A 142 -11.73 7.64 12.40
CA PRO A 142 -11.40 6.29 11.93
C PRO A 142 -10.17 6.26 11.00
N SER A 143 -10.13 7.17 10.02
CA SER A 143 -9.01 7.27 9.07
C SER A 143 -7.70 7.64 9.76
N THR A 144 -7.77 8.53 10.75
CA THR A 144 -6.61 8.94 11.56
C THR A 144 -6.06 7.78 12.37
N ILE A 145 -6.95 7.03 13.04
CA ILE A 145 -6.59 5.89 13.89
C ILE A 145 -5.99 4.75 13.06
N ASP A 146 -6.57 4.42 11.90
CA ASP A 146 -6.03 3.37 11.03
C ASP A 146 -4.64 3.72 10.47
N ARG A 147 -4.43 4.99 10.10
CA ARG A 147 -3.13 5.49 9.64
C ARG A 147 -2.05 5.38 10.73
N LEU A 148 -2.36 5.81 11.95
CA LEU A 148 -1.44 5.73 13.09
C LEU A 148 -1.18 4.29 13.52
N HIS A 149 -2.21 3.45 13.54
CA HIS A 149 -2.09 2.03 13.85
C HIS A 149 -1.14 1.34 12.86
N THR A 150 -1.37 1.52 11.56
CA THR A 150 -0.57 0.91 10.50
C THR A 150 0.90 1.32 10.61
N ALA A 151 1.18 2.61 10.78
CA ALA A 151 2.54 3.12 10.90
C ALA A 151 3.24 2.61 12.18
N MET A 152 2.58 2.69 13.34
CA MET A 152 3.14 2.24 14.61
C MET A 152 3.37 0.71 14.62
N HIS A 153 2.49 -0.04 13.96
CA HIS A 153 2.65 -1.49 13.84
C HIS A 153 3.86 -1.85 12.99
N GLY A 154 4.04 -1.20 11.84
CA GLY A 154 5.23 -1.36 11.00
C GLY A 154 6.53 -1.03 11.77
N TYR A 155 6.51 0.05 12.55
CA TYR A 155 7.63 0.42 13.42
C TYR A 155 7.97 -0.65 14.45
N LEU A 156 7.00 -1.13 15.23
CA LEU A 156 7.26 -2.15 16.25
C LEU A 156 7.74 -3.47 15.65
N LYS A 157 7.17 -3.90 14.51
CA LYS A 157 7.65 -5.10 13.80
C LYS A 157 9.09 -4.96 13.34
N THR A 158 9.45 -3.80 12.79
CA THR A 158 10.82 -3.52 12.33
C THR A 158 11.80 -3.55 13.50
N MET A 159 11.45 -2.94 14.63
CA MET A 159 12.31 -2.95 15.83
C MET A 159 12.49 -4.37 16.40
N CYS A 160 11.44 -5.20 16.37
CA CYS A 160 11.58 -6.62 16.73
C CYS A 160 12.52 -7.35 15.77
N GLN A 161 12.32 -7.19 14.45
CA GLN A 161 13.13 -7.83 13.42
C GLN A 161 14.62 -7.43 13.51
N GLU A 162 14.91 -6.14 13.63
CA GLU A 162 16.28 -5.61 13.77
C GLU A 162 16.97 -6.09 15.05
N SER A 163 16.19 -6.44 16.08
CA SER A 163 16.68 -6.97 17.35
C SER A 163 16.71 -8.50 17.42
N GLY A 164 16.37 -9.20 16.32
CA GLY A 164 16.29 -10.66 16.29
C GLY A 164 15.14 -11.25 17.11
N ILE A 165 14.08 -10.48 17.39
CA ILE A 165 12.89 -10.91 18.13
C ILE A 165 11.88 -11.45 17.14
N GLU A 166 11.62 -12.76 17.21
CA GLU A 166 10.59 -13.41 16.39
C GLU A 166 9.18 -13.04 16.87
N LEU A 167 8.31 -12.75 15.91
CA LEU A 167 6.90 -12.46 16.15
C LEU A 167 6.05 -13.55 15.49
N PRO A 168 4.94 -13.98 16.11
CA PRO A 168 4.01 -14.91 15.49
C PRO A 168 3.36 -14.31 14.24
N ASP A 169 2.92 -15.17 13.32
CA ASP A 169 2.15 -14.75 12.16
C ASP A 169 0.88 -14.01 12.58
N GLY A 170 0.63 -12.86 11.94
CA GLY A 170 -0.50 -12.00 12.29
C GLY A 170 -0.40 -11.31 13.65
N ALA A 171 0.81 -11.20 14.24
CA ALA A 171 1.03 -10.45 15.48
C ALA A 171 0.35 -9.07 15.43
N THR A 172 -0.39 -8.74 16.49
CA THR A 172 -1.02 -7.42 16.64
C THR A 172 -0.03 -6.38 17.13
N LEU A 173 -0.44 -5.11 17.08
CA LEU A 173 0.30 -3.98 17.65
C LEU A 173 0.69 -4.22 19.12
N THR A 174 -0.22 -4.78 19.91
CA THR A 174 -0.01 -5.11 21.32
C THR A 174 0.99 -6.24 21.52
N VAL A 175 0.90 -7.28 20.69
CA VAL A 175 1.81 -8.45 20.73
C VAL A 175 3.23 -7.99 20.40
N ALA A 176 3.41 -7.20 19.34
CA ALA A 176 4.71 -6.67 18.95
C ALA A 176 5.33 -5.82 20.07
N TYR A 177 4.56 -4.92 20.71
CA TYR A 177 5.06 -4.12 21.82
C TYR A 177 5.47 -4.96 23.05
N LYS A 178 4.64 -5.94 23.42
CA LYS A 178 4.95 -6.83 24.56
C LYS A 178 6.23 -7.62 24.32
N ALA A 179 6.41 -8.16 23.11
CA ALA A 179 7.63 -8.88 22.74
C ALA A 179 8.86 -7.97 22.81
N LEU A 180 8.77 -6.76 22.24
CA LEU A 180 9.84 -5.78 22.27
C LEU A 180 10.24 -5.41 23.71
N ARG A 181 9.28 -5.12 24.58
CA ARG A 181 9.54 -4.80 26.00
C ARG A 181 10.18 -5.97 26.75
N ALA A 182 9.77 -7.20 26.45
CA ALA A 182 10.25 -8.39 27.14
C ALA A 182 11.64 -8.87 26.68
N GLN A 183 12.07 -8.52 25.47
CA GLN A 183 13.26 -9.13 24.86
C GLN A 183 14.32 -8.11 24.41
N HIS A 184 13.95 -6.85 24.16
CA HIS A 184 14.91 -5.87 23.66
C HIS A 184 15.90 -5.46 24.77
N PRO A 185 17.22 -5.54 24.57
CA PRO A 185 18.23 -5.24 25.61
C PRO A 185 18.06 -3.86 26.25
N ALA A 186 17.83 -2.83 25.45
CA ALA A 186 17.60 -1.47 25.96
C ALA A 186 16.33 -1.32 26.82
N LEU A 187 15.33 -2.21 26.69
CA LEU A 187 14.09 -2.17 27.47
C LEU A 187 14.11 -3.13 28.67
N GLN A 188 15.08 -4.05 28.71
CA GLN A 188 15.35 -4.92 29.86
C GLN A 188 16.24 -4.26 30.92
N SER A 189 16.97 -3.20 30.56
CA SER A 189 17.79 -2.42 31.49
C SER A 189 17.51 -0.92 31.36
N LEU A 190 16.64 -0.40 32.23
CA LEU A 190 16.24 1.01 32.22
C LEU A 190 17.06 1.86 33.22
N GLY A 191 18.18 1.33 33.71
CA GLY A 191 19.10 2.01 34.62
C GLY A 191 18.60 2.04 36.08
N ASN A 192 19.03 3.05 36.83
CA ASN A 192 18.80 3.14 38.29
C ASN A 192 17.33 3.24 38.72
N HIS A 193 16.42 3.52 37.79
CA HIS A 193 14.98 3.69 38.04
C HIS A 193 14.13 2.63 37.32
N ASP A 194 14.70 1.45 37.07
CA ASP A 194 14.07 0.40 36.26
C ASP A 194 12.66 0.00 36.73
N GLY A 195 12.47 -0.14 38.04
CA GLY A 195 11.16 -0.47 38.61
C GLY A 195 10.08 0.58 38.32
N ASP A 196 10.41 1.87 38.35
CA ASP A 196 9.41 2.93 38.15
C ASP A 196 9.18 3.23 36.67
N ILE A 197 10.22 3.25 35.84
CA ILE A 197 10.05 3.37 34.38
C ILE A 197 9.31 2.13 33.83
N GLY A 198 9.58 0.93 34.35
CA GLY A 198 8.87 -0.28 33.99
C GLY A 198 7.36 -0.20 34.30
N LYS A 199 6.98 0.39 35.44
CA LYS A 199 5.56 0.67 35.79
C LYS A 199 4.92 1.68 34.85
N ILE A 200 5.66 2.68 34.36
CA ILE A 200 5.17 3.66 33.37
C ILE A 200 4.99 2.99 32.00
N LEU A 201 5.89 2.09 31.61
CA LEU A 201 5.82 1.41 30.31
C LEU A 201 4.74 0.33 30.25
N ALA A 202 4.38 -0.27 31.38
CA ALA A 202 3.45 -1.40 31.39
C ALA A 202 2.04 -1.08 30.86
N PRO A 203 1.39 0.02 31.28
CA PRO A 203 0.04 0.39 30.82
C PRO A 203 -0.07 0.64 29.32
N PHE A 204 1.02 1.01 28.64
CA PHE A 204 0.98 1.26 27.19
C PHE A 204 0.60 0.01 26.38
N ALA A 205 0.79 -1.20 26.91
CA ALA A 205 0.27 -2.40 26.26
C ALA A 205 -1.27 -2.40 26.19
N ALA A 206 -1.96 -1.93 27.24
CA ALA A 206 -3.41 -1.81 27.25
C ALA A 206 -3.90 -0.67 26.34
N VAL A 207 -3.13 0.43 26.25
CA VAL A 207 -3.41 1.53 25.32
C VAL A 207 -3.37 1.05 23.87
N LEU A 208 -2.32 0.32 23.47
CA LEU A 208 -2.22 -0.24 22.12
C LEU A 208 -3.34 -1.24 21.80
N ASP A 209 -3.80 -1.98 22.82
CA ASP A 209 -4.91 -2.92 22.67
C ASP A 209 -6.24 -2.21 22.43
N ALA A 210 -6.48 -1.13 23.16
CA ALA A 210 -7.62 -0.25 22.92
C ALA A 210 -7.56 0.36 21.52
N ILE A 211 -6.37 0.73 21.01
CA ILE A 211 -6.22 1.22 19.63
C ILE A 211 -6.56 0.14 18.60
N ASN A 212 -6.18 -1.13 18.78
CA ASN A 212 -6.63 -2.22 17.90
C ASN A 212 -8.17 -2.30 17.85
N THR A 213 -8.80 -2.19 19.02
CA THR A 213 -10.26 -2.24 19.18
C THR A 213 -10.94 -1.06 18.48
N LEU A 214 -10.43 0.17 18.67
CA LEU A 214 -10.95 1.37 18.02
C LEU A 214 -10.79 1.31 16.49
N ARG A 215 -9.67 0.78 16.00
CA ARG A 215 -9.43 0.59 14.57
C ARG A 215 -10.42 -0.41 13.96
N ASN A 216 -10.72 -1.50 14.66
CA ASN A 216 -11.63 -2.54 14.18
C ASN A 216 -13.11 -2.12 14.25
N HIS A 217 -13.50 -1.29 15.22
CA HIS A 217 -14.87 -0.78 15.34
C HIS A 217 -15.12 0.53 14.57
N GLY A 218 -14.07 1.25 14.15
CA GLY A 218 -14.16 2.45 13.33
C GLY A 218 -14.46 2.19 11.85
N SER A 219 -14.37 0.94 11.37
CA SER A 219 -14.69 0.60 9.98
C SER A 219 -16.20 0.39 9.82
N ILE A 220 -16.90 1.40 9.30
CA ILE A 220 -18.16 1.40 8.50
C ILE A 220 -18.99 0.09 8.47
N ALA A 221 -19.33 -0.51 9.62
CA ALA A 221 -20.15 -1.73 9.65
C ALA A 221 -21.50 -1.52 10.33
N HIS A 222 -21.64 -0.54 11.22
CA HIS A 222 -22.91 -0.27 11.89
C HIS A 222 -23.17 1.25 12.04
N PRO A 223 -24.26 1.79 11.45
CA PRO A 223 -24.54 3.22 11.41
C PRO A 223 -24.76 3.95 12.75
N ASN A 224 -24.76 3.26 13.90
CA ASN A 224 -25.46 3.79 15.08
C ASN A 224 -24.78 3.83 16.45
N GLU A 225 -23.51 3.46 16.69
CA GLU A 225 -23.09 3.34 18.11
C GLU A 225 -21.71 3.80 18.62
N SER A 226 -20.73 4.27 17.84
CA SER A 226 -19.57 4.96 18.45
C SER A 226 -18.71 5.72 17.45
N ILE A 227 -19.13 6.94 17.10
CA ILE A 227 -18.22 7.87 16.43
C ILE A 227 -17.23 8.34 17.49
N VAL A 228 -15.97 7.92 17.38
CA VAL A 228 -14.88 8.48 18.19
C VAL A 228 -14.85 9.98 17.95
N GLY A 229 -15.06 10.76 19.00
CA GLY A 229 -15.06 12.21 18.93
C GLY A 229 -13.66 12.75 18.66
N THR A 230 -13.58 14.01 18.23
CA THR A 230 -12.30 14.70 18.02
C THR A 230 -11.40 14.69 19.27
N PRO A 231 -11.92 14.89 20.50
CA PRO A 231 -11.09 14.80 21.71
C PRO A 231 -10.50 13.40 21.94
N GLU A 232 -11.29 12.35 21.74
CA GLU A 232 -10.85 10.95 21.91
C GLU A 232 -9.84 10.56 20.82
N ALA A 233 -10.04 11.04 19.60
CA ALA A 233 -9.09 10.82 18.52
C ALA A 233 -7.77 11.53 18.79
N ALA A 234 -7.81 12.79 19.27
CA ALA A 234 -6.61 13.53 19.70
C ALA A 234 -5.89 12.84 20.87
N LEU A 235 -6.61 12.20 21.80
CA LEU A 235 -6.01 11.35 22.84
C LEU A 235 -5.22 10.20 22.23
N VAL A 236 -5.75 9.50 21.23
CA VAL A 236 -5.05 8.43 20.51
C VAL A 236 -3.79 8.96 19.82
N VAL A 237 -3.89 10.10 19.11
CA VAL A 237 -2.72 10.74 18.47
C VAL A 237 -1.61 11.00 19.48
N ASN A 238 -1.94 11.59 20.63
CA ASN A 238 -0.97 11.94 21.66
C ASN A 238 -0.38 10.71 22.37
N ALA A 239 -1.17 9.65 22.55
CA ALA A 239 -0.69 8.39 23.09
C ALA A 239 0.36 7.76 22.15
N VAL A 240 0.05 7.65 20.85
CA VAL A 240 0.98 7.13 19.84
C VAL A 240 2.24 8.00 19.76
N ARG A 241 2.09 9.33 19.76
CA ARG A 241 3.20 10.30 19.75
C ARG A 241 4.15 10.08 20.94
N THR A 242 3.60 9.94 22.14
CA THR A 242 4.39 9.72 23.37
C THR A 242 5.16 8.42 23.31
N MET A 243 4.49 7.32 22.94
CA MET A 243 5.12 6.01 22.83
C MET A 243 6.22 5.97 21.77
N PHE A 244 5.91 6.47 20.58
CA PHE A 244 6.86 6.52 19.47
C PHE A 244 8.10 7.33 19.84
N HIS A 245 7.92 8.52 20.41
CA HIS A 245 9.04 9.37 20.79
C HIS A 245 9.99 8.67 21.77
N TYR A 246 9.44 8.07 22.84
CA TYR A 246 10.24 7.33 23.82
C TYR A 246 10.98 6.15 23.17
N LEU A 247 10.28 5.29 22.44
CA LEU A 247 10.88 4.11 21.82
C LEU A 247 11.94 4.51 20.78
N ASN A 248 11.65 5.47 19.91
CA ASN A 248 12.59 5.90 18.88
C ASN A 248 13.85 6.55 19.47
N GLN A 249 13.77 7.14 20.67
CA GLN A 249 14.96 7.61 21.38
C GLN A 249 15.71 6.46 22.06
N LYS A 250 14.98 5.57 22.74
CA LYS A 250 15.55 4.50 23.57
C LYS A 250 16.19 3.37 22.77
N LEU A 251 15.67 3.09 21.57
CA LEU A 251 16.09 1.97 20.72
C LEU A 251 17.11 2.36 19.64
N ARG A 252 17.45 3.65 19.52
CA ARG A 252 18.51 4.09 18.61
C ARG A 252 19.85 3.47 19.02
N PRO A 253 20.65 2.95 18.07
CA PRO A 253 22.02 2.54 18.38
C PRO A 253 22.78 3.76 18.90
N SER A 254 23.42 3.59 20.06
CA SER A 254 24.35 4.58 20.60
C SER A 254 25.51 4.69 19.61
N SER A 255 25.63 5.82 18.93
CA SER A 255 26.81 6.17 18.15
C SER A 255 27.97 6.52 19.07
#